data_AF-A0A0P8ABR6-F1
#
_entry.id   AF-A0A0P8ABR6-F1
#
_cell.length_a   1.000
_cell.length_b   1.000
_cell.length_c   1.000
_cell.angle_alpha   90.00
_cell.angle_beta   90.00
_cell.angle_gamma   90.00
#
_symmetry.space_group_name_H-M   'P 1'
#
loop_
_entity.id
_entity.type
_entity.pdbx_description
1 polymer ?
#
loop_
_entity_poly.entity_id
_entity_poly.type
_entity_poly.pdbx_seq_one_letter_code
_entity_poly.pdbx_strand_id
1 'polypeptide(L)'
;MQLIGIKTPLIIPGDDIAVVLCDAMETARITPQENDIFVLAESAVATAEGRVVKLDTVKPSKKAIELSKTYQNDPRKMELIMRESDEILGGIPGVVVTITKGVLSPSAGIDNSNAPEGYVVLLPADPEKSAIGIRKKLMKKYNCNIAVIVGDSRT
;
A
#
# COMPACT_ATOMS: atom_id res chain seq x y z
N MET A 1 -9.88 16.25 20.24
CA MET A 1 -9.48 15.29 19.19
C MET A 1 -9.89 13.91 19.63
N GLN A 2 -10.68 13.20 18.83
CA GLN A 2 -11.09 11.82 19.09
C GLN A 2 -10.51 10.93 17.97
N LEU A 3 -10.00 9.75 18.34
CA LEU A 3 -9.52 8.76 17.39
C LEU A 3 -10.45 7.55 17.46
N ILE A 4 -11.01 7.14 16.33
CA ILE A 4 -11.97 6.03 16.23
C ILE A 4 -11.41 5.01 15.25
N GLY A 5 -11.25 3.77 15.70
CA GLY A 5 -10.88 2.66 14.82
C GLY A 5 -12.09 2.18 14.03
N ILE A 6 -11.97 2.13 12.70
CA ILE A 6 -12.99 1.54 11.81
C ILE A 6 -12.57 0.09 11.53
N LYS A 7 -13.29 -0.87 12.10
CA LYS A 7 -13.00 -2.29 11.89
C LYS A 7 -13.61 -2.76 10.57
N THR A 8 -12.77 -3.02 9.57
CA THR A 8 -13.19 -3.57 8.27
C THR A 8 -13.12 -5.10 8.26
N PRO A 9 -13.76 -5.77 7.29
CA PRO A 9 -13.33 -7.11 6.89
C PRO A 9 -11.89 -7.10 6.36
N LEU A 10 -11.35 -8.28 6.09
CA LEU A 10 -10.09 -8.41 5.35
C LEU A 10 -10.27 -7.80 3.96
N ILE A 11 -9.42 -6.84 3.62
CA ILE A 11 -9.40 -6.22 2.30
C ILE A 11 -8.78 -7.20 1.31
N ILE A 12 -9.43 -7.38 0.16
CA ILE A 12 -8.96 -8.26 -0.90
C ILE A 12 -8.77 -7.51 -2.22
N PRO A 13 -7.95 -8.04 -3.16
CA PRO A 13 -7.80 -7.49 -4.49
C PRO A 13 -9.14 -7.26 -5.20
N GLY A 14 -9.36 -6.02 -5.65
CA GLY A 14 -10.57 -5.61 -6.36
C GLY A 14 -11.65 -4.97 -5.49
N ASP A 15 -11.46 -4.92 -4.16
CA ASP A 15 -12.39 -4.22 -3.28
C ASP A 15 -12.47 -2.71 -3.58
N ASP A 16 -13.66 -2.14 -3.43
CA ASP A 16 -13.83 -0.69 -3.38
C ASP A 16 -13.72 -0.23 -1.92
N ILE A 17 -12.55 0.26 -1.52
CA ILE A 17 -12.30 0.70 -0.14
C ILE A 17 -13.33 1.68 0.38
N ALA A 18 -13.84 2.59 -0.45
CA ALA A 18 -14.83 3.53 0.02
C ALA A 18 -16.14 2.82 0.41
N VAL A 19 -16.54 1.79 -0.34
CA VAL A 19 -17.72 0.97 -0.01
C VAL A 19 -17.46 0.19 1.27
N VAL A 20 -16.31 -0.48 1.38
CA VAL A 20 -15.93 -1.24 2.58
C VAL A 20 -15.93 -0.35 3.83
N LEU A 21 -15.40 0.87 3.74
CA LEU A 21 -15.44 1.85 4.83
C LEU A 21 -16.86 2.27 5.17
N CYS A 22 -17.71 2.53 4.17
CA CYS A 22 -19.11 2.87 4.41
C CYS A 22 -19.82 1.76 5.20
N ASP A 23 -19.70 0.52 4.74
CA ASP A 23 -20.37 -0.64 5.34
C ASP A 23 -19.86 -0.88 6.77
N ALA A 24 -18.55 -0.74 6.99
CA ALA A 24 -17.94 -0.87 8.31
C ALA A 24 -18.41 0.22 9.28
N MET A 25 -18.49 1.48 8.82
CA MET A 25 -18.98 2.59 9.62
C MET A 25 -20.47 2.47 9.95
N GLU A 26 -21.30 2.07 8.98
CA GLU A 26 -22.73 1.81 9.20
C GLU A 26 -22.93 0.72 10.27
N THR A 27 -22.17 -0.38 10.18
CA THR A 27 -22.19 -1.46 11.18
C THR A 27 -21.78 -0.97 12.56
N ALA A 28 -20.74 -0.14 12.64
CA ALA A 28 -20.23 0.44 13.89
C ALA A 28 -21.05 1.63 14.40
N ARG A 29 -22.08 2.07 13.66
CA ARG A 29 -22.88 3.27 13.92
C ARG A 29 -22.02 4.54 14.04
N ILE A 30 -20.97 4.62 13.24
CA ILE A 30 -20.09 5.79 13.12
C ILE A 30 -20.62 6.64 11.96
N THR A 31 -20.91 7.91 12.22
CA THR A 31 -21.30 8.88 11.18
C THR A 31 -20.21 9.93 11.02
N PRO A 32 -19.57 10.03 9.85
CA PRO A 32 -18.57 11.05 9.57
C PRO A 32 -19.13 12.46 9.73
N GLN A 33 -18.31 13.35 10.27
CA GLN A 33 -18.64 14.75 10.51
C GLN A 33 -17.80 15.69 9.64
N GLU A 34 -18.22 16.95 9.59
CA GLU A 34 -17.48 18.01 8.91
C GLU A 34 -16.07 18.14 9.47
N ASN A 35 -15.07 18.17 8.59
CA ASN A 35 -13.64 18.22 8.87
C ASN A 35 -13.02 16.95 9.50
N ASP A 36 -13.72 15.82 9.46
CA ASP A 36 -13.11 14.53 9.83
C ASP A 36 -11.97 14.14 8.88
N ILE A 37 -10.99 13.43 9.44
CA ILE A 37 -9.81 12.94 8.72
C ILE A 37 -9.80 11.41 8.74
N PHE A 38 -9.86 10.81 7.57
CA PHE A 38 -9.69 9.37 7.39
C PHE A 38 -8.22 9.07 7.15
N VAL A 39 -7.63 8.23 7.99
CA VAL A 39 -6.26 7.73 7.80
C VAL A 39 -6.34 6.26 7.42
N LEU A 40 -5.85 5.93 6.23
CA LEU A 40 -5.89 4.59 5.67
C LEU A 40 -4.48 4.03 5.57
N ALA A 41 -4.32 2.78 5.97
CA ALA A 41 -3.07 2.06 5.77
C ALA A 41 -2.80 1.92 4.26
N GLU A 42 -1.59 2.26 3.86
CA GLU A 42 -1.13 2.17 2.48
C GLU A 42 -1.24 0.75 1.92
N SER A 43 -0.91 -0.26 2.72
CA SER A 43 -1.05 -1.68 2.35
C SER A 43 -2.50 -2.10 2.09
N ALA A 44 -3.48 -1.53 2.80
CA ALA A 44 -4.90 -1.78 2.54
C ALA A 44 -5.31 -1.18 1.19
N VAL A 45 -4.89 0.07 0.92
CA VAL A 45 -5.12 0.75 -0.36
C VAL A 45 -4.49 -0.01 -1.53
N ALA A 46 -3.22 -0.39 -1.40
CA ALA A 46 -2.52 -1.21 -2.35
C ALA A 46 -3.23 -2.55 -2.62
N THR A 47 -3.67 -3.22 -1.55
CA THR A 47 -4.35 -4.52 -1.67
C THR A 47 -5.64 -4.39 -2.48
N ALA A 48 -6.48 -3.41 -2.17
CA ALA A 48 -7.72 -3.14 -2.91
C ALA A 48 -7.45 -2.82 -4.39
N GLU A 49 -6.38 -2.09 -4.69
CA GLU A 49 -5.91 -1.80 -6.05
C GLU A 49 -5.35 -3.03 -6.79
N GLY A 50 -5.27 -4.19 -6.14
CA GLY A 50 -4.71 -5.41 -6.73
C GLY A 50 -3.19 -5.39 -6.80
N ARG A 51 -2.52 -4.59 -5.97
CA ARG A 51 -1.05 -4.49 -5.89
C ARG A 51 -0.44 -5.63 -5.06
N VAL A 52 -1.10 -6.79 -5.04
CA VAL A 52 -0.64 -8.02 -4.38
C VAL A 52 -0.09 -8.97 -5.44
N VAL A 53 1.21 -9.24 -5.39
CA VAL A 53 1.94 -9.99 -6.43
C VAL A 53 2.41 -11.33 -5.89
N LYS A 54 2.05 -12.41 -6.59
CA LYS A 54 2.60 -13.75 -6.31
C LYS A 54 4.03 -13.84 -6.83
N LEU A 55 5.00 -14.08 -5.94
CA LEU A 55 6.42 -14.10 -6.32
C LEU A 55 6.72 -15.11 -7.42
N ASP A 56 6.11 -16.31 -7.39
CA ASP A 56 6.30 -17.36 -8.40
C ASP A 56 5.89 -16.94 -9.82
N THR A 57 5.06 -15.90 -9.97
CA THR A 57 4.66 -15.37 -11.29
C THR A 57 5.66 -14.37 -11.85
N VAL A 58 6.63 -13.93 -11.04
CA VAL A 58 7.63 -12.95 -11.44
C VAL A 58 8.82 -13.68 -12.05
N LYS A 59 9.10 -13.37 -13.32
CA LYS A 59 10.32 -13.82 -13.99
C LYS A 59 11.44 -12.80 -13.74
N PRO A 60 12.49 -13.16 -12.97
CA PRO A 60 13.58 -12.23 -12.70
C PRO A 60 14.48 -12.05 -13.93
N SER A 61 14.92 -10.82 -14.15
CA SER A 61 15.94 -10.48 -15.15
C SER A 61 17.33 -10.93 -14.71
N LYS A 62 18.29 -10.97 -15.63
CA LYS A 62 19.71 -11.26 -15.31
C LYS A 62 20.25 -10.30 -14.25
N LYS A 63 19.94 -9.00 -14.40
CA LYS A 63 20.34 -7.96 -13.46
C LYS A 63 19.72 -8.16 -12.08
N ALA A 64 18.44 -8.54 -12.00
CA ALA A 64 17.80 -8.87 -10.73
C ALA A 64 18.47 -10.07 -10.04
N ILE A 65 18.84 -11.12 -10.79
CA ILE A 65 19.55 -12.30 -10.26
C ILE A 65 20.94 -11.92 -9.74
N GLU A 66 21.66 -11.02 -10.41
CA GLU A 66 22.98 -10.55 -9.96
C GLU A 66 22.85 -9.74 -8.67
N LEU A 67 21.96 -8.75 -8.65
CA LEU A 67 21.73 -7.91 -7.46
C LEU A 67 21.18 -8.70 -6.28
N SER A 68 20.36 -9.73 -6.53
CA SER A 68 19.81 -10.56 -5.45
C SER A 68 20.89 -11.35 -4.72
N LYS A 69 21.99 -11.71 -5.39
CA LYS A 69 23.17 -12.30 -4.73
C LYS A 69 23.88 -11.29 -3.85
N THR A 70 24.08 -10.07 -4.35
CA THR A 70 24.74 -8.97 -3.61
C THR A 70 23.98 -8.62 -2.34
N TYR A 71 22.67 -8.46 -2.43
CA TYR A 71 21.82 -8.06 -1.30
C TYR A 71 21.15 -9.25 -0.59
N GLN A 72 21.53 -10.49 -0.91
CA GLN A 72 20.97 -11.72 -0.32
C GLN A 72 19.43 -11.71 -0.25
N ASN A 73 18.79 -11.37 -1.36
CA ASN A 73 17.35 -11.26 -1.49
C ASN A 73 16.81 -12.31 -2.48
N ASP A 74 15.50 -12.55 -2.48
CA ASP A 74 14.86 -13.35 -3.51
C ASP A 74 14.99 -12.64 -4.87
N PRO A 75 15.48 -13.30 -5.95
CA PRO A 75 15.61 -12.67 -7.27
C PRO A 75 14.28 -12.15 -7.82
N ARG A 76 13.16 -12.78 -7.48
CA ARG A 76 11.80 -12.38 -7.88
C ARG A 76 11.39 -11.11 -7.16
N LYS A 77 11.70 -11.00 -5.86
CA LYS A 77 11.50 -9.76 -5.10
C LYS A 77 12.42 -8.65 -5.60
N MET A 78 13.69 -8.96 -5.87
CA MET A 78 14.65 -7.99 -6.41
C MET A 78 14.20 -7.42 -7.76
N GLU A 79 13.60 -8.24 -8.62
CA GLU A 79 13.00 -7.79 -9.86
C GLU A 79 11.85 -6.79 -9.62
N LEU A 80 10.99 -7.03 -8.63
CA LEU A 80 9.94 -6.08 -8.27
C LEU A 80 10.52 -4.79 -7.67
N ILE A 81 11.51 -4.88 -6.79
CA ILE A 81 12.22 -3.71 -6.24
C ILE A 81 12.74 -2.84 -7.38
N MET A 82 13.40 -3.43 -8.37
CA MET A 82 13.94 -2.70 -9.52
C MET A 82 12.85 -2.06 -10.40
N ARG A 83 11.67 -2.68 -10.51
CA ARG A 83 10.55 -2.15 -11.31
C ARG A 83 9.84 -0.98 -10.62
N GLU A 84 9.79 -1.03 -9.29
CA GLU A 84 9.03 -0.08 -8.48
C GLU A 84 9.90 1.08 -7.96
N SER A 85 11.23 0.96 -7.97
CA SER A 85 12.15 2.02 -7.57
C SER A 85 12.53 2.95 -8.72
N ASP A 86 12.65 4.25 -8.44
CA ASP A 86 13.29 5.23 -9.32
C ASP A 86 14.81 5.03 -9.36
N GLU A 87 15.41 4.73 -8.20
CA GLU A 87 16.85 4.54 -8.03
C GLU A 87 17.17 3.51 -6.93
N ILE A 88 18.24 2.75 -7.11
CA ILE A 88 18.83 1.88 -6.08
C ILE A 88 20.10 2.54 -5.57
N LEU A 89 20.13 2.91 -4.29
CA LEU A 89 21.25 3.62 -3.66
C LEU A 89 22.28 2.67 -3.03
N GLY A 90 21.88 1.43 -2.75
CA GLY A 90 22.72 0.46 -2.06
C GLY A 90 21.88 -0.47 -1.19
N GLY A 91 22.47 -1.00 -0.12
CA GLY A 91 21.76 -1.87 0.80
C GLY A 91 22.67 -2.77 1.61
N ILE A 92 22.04 -3.57 2.47
CA ILE A 92 22.66 -4.63 3.26
C ILE A 92 21.97 -5.96 2.92
N PRO A 93 22.50 -7.12 3.34
CA PRO A 93 21.79 -8.38 3.20
C PRO A 93 20.33 -8.29 3.69
N GLY A 94 19.38 -8.65 2.83
CA GLY A 94 17.94 -8.62 3.07
C GLY A 94 17.23 -7.29 2.77
N VAL A 95 17.94 -6.15 2.72
CA VAL A 95 17.33 -4.82 2.56
C VAL A 95 18.07 -3.99 1.51
N VAL A 96 17.35 -3.58 0.48
CA VAL A 96 17.85 -2.65 -0.56
C VAL A 96 17.38 -1.24 -0.23
N VAL A 97 18.25 -0.25 -0.23
CA VAL A 97 17.87 1.15 -0.05
C VAL A 97 17.57 1.76 -1.41
N THR A 98 16.37 2.34 -1.57
CA THR A 98 15.88 2.84 -2.85
C THR A 98 15.31 4.25 -2.72
N ILE A 99 15.30 5.01 -3.83
CA ILE A 99 14.36 6.10 -4.03
C ILE A 99 13.14 5.53 -4.75
N THR A 100 11.96 5.81 -4.24
CA THR A 100 10.69 5.33 -4.81
C THR A 100 9.67 6.44 -4.71
N LYS A 101 9.18 6.88 -5.87
CA LYS A 101 8.30 8.05 -6.00
C LYS A 101 8.90 9.29 -5.34
N GLY A 102 10.20 9.49 -5.53
CA GLY A 102 10.95 10.61 -4.96
C GLY A 102 11.20 10.52 -3.45
N VAL A 103 10.90 9.40 -2.78
CA VAL A 103 11.12 9.23 -1.34
C VAL A 103 12.05 8.05 -1.05
N LEU A 104 12.96 8.25 -0.09
CA LEU A 104 13.83 7.19 0.42
C LEU A 104 12.97 6.09 1.07
N SER A 105 13.09 4.87 0.54
CA SER A 105 12.27 3.73 0.94
C SER A 105 13.12 2.45 1.01
N PRO A 106 12.93 1.59 2.03
CA PRO A 106 13.52 0.26 2.04
C PRO A 106 12.79 -0.64 1.05
N SER A 107 13.54 -1.30 0.17
CA SER A 107 13.08 -2.29 -0.82
C SER A 107 11.88 -1.81 -1.64
N ALA A 108 11.92 -0.56 -2.11
CA ALA A 108 10.85 0.12 -2.84
C ALA A 108 9.49 0.19 -2.11
N GLY A 109 9.49 0.08 -0.77
CA GLY A 109 8.27 0.01 0.03
C GLY A 109 7.49 -1.29 -0.14
N ILE A 110 8.11 -2.33 -0.71
CA ILE A 110 7.47 -3.64 -0.88
C ILE A 110 7.35 -4.34 0.47
N ASP A 111 6.11 -4.68 0.83
CA ASP A 111 5.77 -5.30 2.10
C ASP A 111 5.50 -6.80 1.95
N ASN A 112 6.05 -7.58 2.87
CA ASN A 112 5.83 -9.03 3.01
C ASN A 112 4.89 -9.36 4.18
N SER A 113 4.78 -8.48 5.17
CA SER A 113 4.11 -8.75 6.44
C SER A 113 2.58 -8.70 6.34
N ASN A 114 2.06 -7.83 5.47
CA ASN A 114 0.63 -7.75 5.16
C ASN A 114 0.25 -8.59 3.92
N ALA A 115 1.13 -9.47 3.44
CA ALA A 115 0.89 -10.34 2.29
C ALA A 115 0.72 -11.80 2.73
N PRO A 116 -0.10 -12.60 2.03
CA PRO A 116 -0.09 -14.06 2.18
C PRO A 116 1.29 -14.66 1.86
N GLU A 117 1.56 -15.86 2.36
CA GLU A 117 2.82 -16.56 2.07
C GLU A 117 3.04 -16.73 0.55
N GLY A 118 4.24 -16.40 0.08
CA GLY A 118 4.58 -16.41 -1.34
C GLY A 118 4.10 -15.19 -2.13
N TYR A 119 3.49 -14.21 -1.48
CA TYR A 119 3.08 -12.93 -2.07
C TYR A 119 3.85 -11.76 -1.46
N VAL A 120 3.80 -10.62 -2.15
CA VAL A 120 4.21 -9.32 -1.63
C VAL A 120 3.15 -8.27 -1.98
N VAL A 121 3.05 -7.22 -1.19
CA VAL A 121 2.24 -6.03 -1.46
C VAL A 121 3.18 -4.93 -1.95
N LEU A 122 2.91 -4.39 -3.13
CA LEU A 122 3.61 -3.21 -3.66
C LEU A 122 2.91 -1.94 -3.16
N LEU A 123 3.58 -0.80 -3.25
CA LEU A 123 2.92 0.49 -3.01
C LEU A 123 1.70 0.69 -3.93
N PRO A 124 0.66 1.46 -3.51
CA PRO A 124 -0.42 1.87 -4.39
C PRO A 124 0.14 2.49 -5.66
N ALA A 125 -0.51 2.28 -6.79
CA ALA A 125 -0.01 2.79 -8.07
C ALA A 125 0.07 4.33 -8.06
N ASP A 126 -0.92 4.98 -7.45
CA ASP A 126 -0.99 6.42 -7.25
C ASP A 126 -1.77 6.72 -5.96
N PRO A 127 -1.08 6.82 -4.79
CA PRO A 127 -1.72 7.05 -3.50
C PRO A 127 -2.54 8.34 -3.45
N GLU A 128 -2.12 9.39 -4.16
CA GLU A 128 -2.83 10.67 -4.20
C GLU A 128 -4.16 10.51 -4.93
N LYS A 129 -4.14 9.90 -6.12
CA LYS A 129 -5.36 9.62 -6.88
C LYS A 129 -6.33 8.75 -6.09
N SER A 130 -5.82 7.77 -5.37
CA SER A 130 -6.64 6.89 -4.54
C SER A 130 -7.25 7.63 -3.35
N ALA A 131 -6.49 8.47 -2.66
CA ALA A 131 -7.01 9.35 -1.61
C ALA A 131 -8.12 10.28 -2.12
N ILE A 132 -7.92 10.92 -3.28
CA ILE A 132 -8.92 11.78 -3.93
C ILE A 132 -10.18 10.98 -4.29
N GLY A 133 -10.02 9.79 -4.85
CA GLY A 133 -11.13 8.92 -5.23
C GLY A 133 -11.97 8.49 -4.03
N ILE A 134 -11.32 8.05 -2.95
CA ILE A 134 -11.98 7.66 -1.69
C ILE A 134 -12.69 8.86 -1.07
N ARG A 135 -12.00 10.00 -0.97
CA ARG A 135 -12.55 11.25 -0.45
C ARG A 135 -13.84 11.63 -1.18
N LYS A 136 -13.82 11.63 -2.51
CA LYS A 136 -14.98 12.00 -3.34
C LYS A 136 -16.19 11.08 -3.07
N LYS A 137 -15.96 9.77 -2.92
CA LYS A 137 -17.03 8.80 -2.65
C LYS A 137 -17.62 9.00 -1.25
N LEU A 138 -16.78 9.16 -0.23
CA LEU A 138 -17.21 9.40 1.15
C LEU A 138 -17.96 10.74 1.30
N MET A 139 -17.45 11.83 0.73
CA MET A 139 -18.14 13.13 0.73
C MET A 139 -19.50 13.05 0.06
N LYS A 140 -19.62 12.31 -1.05
CA LYS A 140 -20.91 12.11 -1.74
C LYS A 140 -21.91 11.31 -0.89
N LYS A 141 -21.45 10.30 -0.15
CA LYS A 141 -22.30 9.44 0.69
C LYS A 141 -22.77 10.16 1.95
N TYR A 142 -21.89 10.90 2.63
CA TYR A 142 -22.16 11.47 3.95
C TYR A 142 -22.47 12.98 3.94
N ASN A 143 -22.32 13.64 2.79
CA ASN A 143 -22.60 15.07 2.62
C ASN A 143 -21.86 15.98 3.63
N CYS A 144 -20.59 15.66 3.88
CA CYS A 144 -19.68 16.45 4.72
C CYS A 144 -18.33 16.61 4.01
N ASN A 145 -17.60 17.70 4.28
CA ASN A 145 -16.22 17.83 3.81
C ASN A 145 -15.27 17.10 4.75
N ILE A 146 -14.48 16.20 4.20
CA ILE A 146 -13.50 15.40 4.94
C ILE A 146 -12.14 15.44 4.26
N ALA A 147 -11.10 14.98 4.97
CA ALA A 147 -9.79 14.69 4.40
C ALA A 147 -9.51 13.18 4.40
N VAL A 148 -8.68 12.73 3.46
CA VAL A 148 -8.18 11.35 3.38
C VAL A 148 -6.66 11.39 3.32
N ILE A 149 -6.02 10.64 4.19
CA ILE A 149 -4.57 10.44 4.25
C ILE A 149 -4.32 8.95 4.02
N VAL A 150 -3.44 8.64 3.07
CA VAL A 150 -2.89 7.29 2.91
C VAL A 150 -1.53 7.28 3.60
N GLY A 151 -1.39 6.48 4.65
CA GLY A 151 -0.22 6.44 5.51
C GLY A 151 0.51 5.11 5.40
N ASP A 152 1.83 5.18 5.22
CA ASP A 152 2.75 4.06 5.28
C ASP A 152 3.44 4.03 6.65
N SER A 153 3.66 2.83 7.19
CA SER A 153 4.42 2.68 8.43
C SER A 153 5.91 2.66 8.11
N ARG A 154 6.62 3.71 8.53
CA ARG A 154 8.10 3.78 8.44
C ARG A 154 8.69 3.95 9.82
N THR A 155 9.71 3.14 10.12
CA THR A 155 10.56 3.25 11.31
C THR A 155 11.89 3.88 10.96
#